data_AF-A0A925FTG8-F1
#
_entry.id   AF-A0A925FTG8-F1
#
_cell.length_a   1.000
_cell.length_b   1.000
_cell.length_c   1.000
_cell.angle_alpha   90.00
_cell.angle_beta   90.00
_cell.angle_gamma   90.00
#
_symmetry.space_group_name_H-M   'P 1'
#
loop_
_entity.id
_entity.type
_entity.pdbx_description
1 polymer ?
#
loop_
_entity_poly.entity_id
_entity_poly.type
_entity_poly.pdbx_seq_one_letter_code
_entity_poly.pdbx_strand_id
1 'polypeptide(L)'
;MPLADIGGEVSEYTEENIRKAIAKINTEIAVRQACVENASAKCSSSEKNRKRLAYLRSEEAVAREVFKLIGDGIIPTTKSGSWMDSHKFRAHPARYKTKYRQSIFVLALFNYFTISPTVNLYGTSFGTDKIAHFFQQGYTYYRIYERALAHGVTPDEASKKAVRWGRKSENTYYGTMVGGVFSNADMFANYAGMRFYQGLTKETRIGKIERPATVDLKKGIWIFNEAKELLLKPFMTDHMNEALNPSSFIPGLRSSIRGIVRKQSCPQWRALYPDRTKRDFEETTASLALWHGEDYGFKKSEKFVTIANTCFFAEARASARAE
;
A
#
# COMPACT_ATOMS: atom_id res chain seq x y z
N MET A 1 -16.60 -14.27 9.41
CA MET A 1 -15.66 -15.11 10.16
C MET A 1 -14.44 -14.26 10.45
N PRO A 2 -13.88 -14.30 11.67
CA PRO A 2 -12.62 -13.61 11.95
C PRO A 2 -11.51 -14.23 11.10
N LEU A 3 -10.72 -13.38 10.44
CA LEU A 3 -9.54 -13.81 9.70
C LEU A 3 -8.35 -13.88 10.66
N ALA A 4 -7.52 -14.90 10.50
CA ALA A 4 -6.27 -15.00 11.23
C ALA A 4 -5.35 -13.82 10.89
N ASP A 5 -4.62 -13.31 11.88
CA ASP A 5 -3.60 -12.29 11.65
C ASP A 5 -2.37 -12.93 11.01
N ILE A 6 -2.08 -12.51 9.78
CA ILE A 6 -0.94 -13.01 9.00
C ILE A 6 0.19 -11.97 8.89
N GLY A 7 0.12 -10.86 9.62
CA GLY A 7 1.05 -9.75 9.50
C GLY A 7 2.50 -10.16 9.70
N GLY A 8 2.79 -10.96 10.74
CA GLY A 8 4.14 -11.45 11.02
C GLY A 8 4.76 -12.19 9.83
N GLU A 9 4.02 -13.12 9.24
CA GLU A 9 4.46 -13.93 8.11
C GLU A 9 4.67 -13.09 6.83
N VAL A 10 3.86 -12.05 6.62
CA VAL A 10 4.03 -11.13 5.48
C VAL A 10 5.27 -10.23 5.67
N SER A 11 5.57 -9.82 6.90
CA SER A 11 6.81 -9.11 7.22
C SER A 11 8.04 -10.01 7.04
N GLU A 12 7.99 -11.28 7.46
CA GLU A 12 9.05 -12.27 7.22
C GLU A 12 9.35 -12.41 5.71
N TYR A 13 8.31 -12.59 4.89
CA TYR A 13 8.45 -12.63 3.44
C TYR A 13 9.10 -11.35 2.88
N THR A 14 8.70 -10.19 3.39
CA THR A 14 9.24 -8.90 2.94
C THR A 14 10.72 -8.76 3.31
N GLU A 15 11.07 -9.07 4.57
CA GLU A 15 12.43 -9.05 5.06
C GLU A 15 13.34 -9.99 4.27
N GLU A 16 12.90 -11.23 4.02
CA GLU A 16 13.65 -12.21 3.25
C GLU A 16 14.02 -11.67 1.86
N ASN A 17 13.07 -11.01 1.19
CA ASN A 17 13.31 -10.43 -0.12
C ASN A 17 14.21 -9.19 -0.07
N ILE A 18 14.14 -8.36 0.98
CA ILE A 18 15.10 -7.27 1.16
C ILE A 18 16.51 -7.84 1.34
N ARG A 19 16.68 -8.87 2.19
CA ARG A 19 17.98 -9.53 2.40
C ARG A 19 18.53 -10.11 1.10
N LYS A 20 17.69 -10.75 0.27
CA LYS A 20 18.07 -11.23 -1.06
C LYS A 20 18.52 -10.10 -1.99
N ALA A 21 17.81 -8.97 -2.01
CA ALA A 21 18.20 -7.80 -2.79
C ALA A 21 19.57 -7.26 -2.36
N ILE A 22 19.79 -7.09 -1.05
CA ILE A 22 21.05 -6.57 -0.50
C ILE A 22 22.22 -7.52 -0.76
N ALA A 23 22.03 -8.82 -0.56
CA ALA A 23 23.05 -9.82 -0.85
C ALA A 23 23.50 -9.71 -2.32
N LYS A 24 22.55 -9.62 -3.25
CA LYS A 24 22.83 -9.46 -4.68
C LYS A 24 23.61 -8.17 -4.99
N ILE A 25 23.19 -7.04 -4.42
CA ILE A 25 23.89 -5.76 -4.60
C ILE A 25 25.32 -5.86 -4.08
N ASN A 26 25.52 -6.40 -2.87
CA ASN A 26 26.84 -6.52 -2.25
C ASN A 26 27.77 -7.46 -3.01
N THR A 27 27.26 -8.59 -3.54
CA THR A 27 28.03 -9.46 -4.43
C THR A 27 28.52 -8.69 -5.65
N GLU A 28 27.67 -7.86 -6.27
CA GLU A 28 28.10 -7.06 -7.40
C GLU A 28 29.10 -5.96 -6.99
N ILE A 29 28.92 -5.31 -5.83
CA ILE A 29 29.87 -4.33 -5.29
C ILE A 29 31.26 -4.97 -5.16
N ALA A 30 31.36 -6.15 -4.56
CA ALA A 30 32.65 -6.84 -4.37
C ALA A 30 33.35 -7.09 -5.71
N VAL A 31 32.61 -7.58 -6.72
CA VAL A 31 33.14 -7.81 -8.07
C VAL A 31 33.63 -6.50 -8.72
N ARG A 32 32.83 -5.44 -8.66
CA ARG A 32 33.20 -4.16 -9.28
C ARG A 32 34.34 -3.46 -8.56
N GLN A 33 34.41 -3.57 -7.23
CA GLN A 33 35.49 -3.02 -6.41
C GLN A 33 36.81 -3.69 -6.76
N ALA A 34 36.83 -5.03 -6.83
CA ALA A 34 38.00 -5.79 -7.26
C ALA A 34 38.47 -5.39 -8.67
N CYS A 35 37.54 -5.15 -9.60
CA CYS A 35 37.88 -4.67 -10.95
C CYS A 35 38.42 -3.22 -11.00
N VAL A 36 38.15 -2.38 -10.00
CA VAL A 36 38.70 -1.03 -9.90
C VAL A 36 40.09 -1.04 -9.26
N GLU A 37 40.30 -1.91 -8.28
CA GLU A 37 41.58 -2.04 -7.56
C GLU A 37 42.60 -2.85 -8.34
N ASN A 38 42.19 -3.99 -8.91
CA ASN A 38 43.05 -4.93 -9.62
C ASN A 38 42.48 -5.19 -11.02
N ALA A 39 42.77 -4.28 -11.96
CA ALA A 39 42.30 -4.40 -13.33
C ALA A 39 42.76 -5.73 -13.96
N SER A 40 41.80 -6.54 -14.44
CA SER A 40 42.06 -7.79 -15.14
C SER A 40 41.40 -7.79 -16.52
N ALA A 41 41.83 -8.68 -17.42
CA ALA A 41 41.26 -8.79 -18.77
C ALA A 41 39.74 -9.09 -18.80
N LYS A 42 39.16 -9.60 -17.70
CA LYS A 42 37.72 -9.86 -17.56
C LYS A 42 36.92 -8.63 -17.09
N CYS A 43 37.59 -7.55 -16.68
CA CYS A 43 36.95 -6.35 -16.18
C CYS A 43 36.59 -5.41 -17.33
N SER A 44 35.41 -4.80 -17.25
CA SER A 44 35.09 -3.66 -18.11
C SER A 44 36.02 -2.47 -17.80
N SER A 45 36.02 -1.42 -18.63
CA SER A 45 36.83 -0.22 -18.39
C SER A 45 36.66 0.33 -16.97
N SER A 46 37.73 0.83 -16.35
CA SER A 46 37.73 1.36 -14.97
C SER A 46 36.61 2.38 -14.72
N GLU A 47 36.37 3.30 -15.66
CA GLU A 47 35.28 4.29 -15.56
C GLU A 47 33.88 3.64 -15.45
N LYS A 48 33.59 2.63 -16.27
CA LYS A 48 32.31 1.88 -16.21
C LYS A 48 32.14 1.19 -14.86
N ASN A 49 33.20 0.58 -14.31
CA ASN A 49 33.11 -0.05 -12.99
C ASN A 49 32.90 0.99 -11.88
N ARG A 50 33.56 2.16 -11.94
CA ARG A 50 33.34 3.26 -10.97
C ARG A 50 31.91 3.80 -11.02
N LYS A 51 31.37 4.06 -12.23
CA LYS A 51 29.95 4.48 -12.40
C LYS A 51 28.99 3.42 -11.86
N ARG A 52 29.26 2.15 -12.13
CA ARG A 52 28.43 1.04 -11.63
C ARG A 52 28.50 0.91 -10.10
N LEU A 53 29.68 1.05 -9.49
CA LEU A 53 29.85 1.08 -8.03
C LEU A 53 29.08 2.22 -7.39
N ALA A 54 29.16 3.42 -7.96
CA ALA A 54 28.42 4.58 -7.47
C ALA A 54 26.90 4.30 -7.48
N TYR A 55 26.38 3.73 -8.56
CA TYR A 55 24.98 3.30 -8.62
C TYR A 55 24.67 2.23 -7.56
N LEU A 56 25.46 1.16 -7.44
CA LEU A 56 25.20 0.07 -6.49
C LEU A 56 25.21 0.55 -5.02
N ARG A 57 25.95 1.63 -4.73
CA ARG A 57 26.00 2.30 -3.42
C ARG A 57 24.95 3.40 -3.24
N SER A 58 24.04 3.58 -4.22
CA SER A 58 22.96 4.56 -4.14
C SER A 58 21.67 3.95 -3.58
N GLU A 59 20.83 4.81 -3.01
CA GLU A 59 19.50 4.44 -2.53
C GLU A 59 18.61 3.87 -3.64
N GLU A 60 18.74 4.40 -4.86
CA GLU A 60 17.99 3.93 -6.03
C GLU A 60 18.27 2.46 -6.32
N ALA A 61 19.52 1.99 -6.17
CA ALA A 61 19.86 0.59 -6.41
C ALA A 61 19.16 -0.33 -5.41
N VAL A 62 19.11 0.04 -4.13
CA VAL A 62 18.40 -0.71 -3.09
C VAL A 62 16.91 -0.76 -3.39
N ALA A 63 16.27 0.40 -3.57
CA ALA A 63 14.83 0.47 -3.82
C ALA A 63 14.43 -0.30 -5.08
N ARG A 64 15.21 -0.19 -6.17
CA ARG A 64 14.95 -0.89 -7.42
C ARG A 64 15.09 -2.39 -7.28
N GLU A 65 16.11 -2.89 -6.58
CA GLU A 65 16.33 -4.33 -6.45
C GLU A 65 15.29 -4.97 -5.51
N VAL A 66 14.90 -4.28 -4.45
CA VAL A 66 13.77 -4.68 -3.60
C VAL A 66 12.48 -4.73 -4.43
N PHE A 67 12.16 -3.66 -5.19
CA PHE A 67 11.00 -3.64 -6.09
C PHE A 67 10.97 -4.83 -7.06
N LYS A 68 12.10 -5.17 -7.68
CA LYS A 68 12.15 -6.33 -8.60
C LYS A 68 11.76 -7.65 -7.94
N LEU A 69 11.96 -7.81 -6.63
CA LEU A 69 11.67 -9.05 -5.93
C LEU A 69 10.23 -9.11 -5.40
N ILE A 70 9.64 -7.98 -4.98
CA ILE A 70 8.32 -7.95 -4.32
C ILE A 70 7.26 -7.11 -5.02
N GLY A 71 7.64 -6.04 -5.72
CA GLY A 71 6.71 -5.09 -6.32
C GLY A 71 6.50 -5.26 -7.83
N ASP A 72 7.41 -5.95 -8.52
CA ASP A 72 7.37 -6.07 -9.98
C ASP A 72 6.10 -6.77 -10.49
N GLY A 73 5.68 -6.41 -11.70
CA GLY A 73 4.44 -6.83 -12.32
C GLY A 73 3.39 -5.72 -12.43
N ILE A 74 2.16 -6.12 -12.75
CA ILE A 74 1.00 -5.23 -12.92
C ILE A 74 -0.01 -5.58 -11.85
N ILE A 75 -0.70 -4.60 -11.28
CA ILE A 75 -1.73 -4.87 -10.27
C ILE A 75 -2.93 -5.57 -10.92
N PRO A 76 -3.48 -6.65 -10.33
CA PRO A 76 -3.09 -7.28 -9.05
C PRO A 76 -2.01 -8.37 -9.16
N THR A 77 -1.62 -8.78 -10.37
CA THR A 77 -0.63 -9.83 -10.67
C THR A 77 0.85 -9.45 -10.42
N THR A 78 1.10 -8.61 -9.41
CA THR A 78 2.45 -8.31 -8.93
C THR A 78 3.05 -9.51 -8.22
N LYS A 79 4.36 -9.52 -7.97
CA LYS A 79 5.01 -10.61 -7.21
C LYS A 79 4.43 -10.78 -5.82
N SER A 80 4.29 -9.69 -5.07
CA SER A 80 3.66 -9.70 -3.75
C SER A 80 2.17 -10.04 -3.81
N GLY A 81 1.40 -9.50 -4.77
CA GLY A 81 -0.02 -9.86 -4.93
C GLY A 81 -0.21 -11.35 -5.25
N SER A 82 0.57 -11.88 -6.19
CA SER A 82 0.54 -13.30 -6.56
C SER A 82 0.96 -14.21 -5.40
N TRP A 83 1.97 -13.80 -4.61
CA TRP A 83 2.36 -14.50 -3.39
C TRP A 83 1.23 -14.44 -2.35
N MET A 84 0.67 -13.26 -2.10
CA MET A 84 -0.45 -13.06 -1.19
C MET A 84 -1.67 -13.91 -1.54
N ASP A 85 -1.90 -14.23 -2.81
CA ASP A 85 -3.04 -15.04 -3.25
C ASP A 85 -2.76 -16.55 -3.26
N SER A 86 -1.53 -16.96 -3.56
CA SER A 86 -1.16 -18.38 -3.75
C SER A 86 -0.50 -19.03 -2.52
N HIS A 87 0.10 -18.24 -1.64
CA HIS A 87 0.85 -18.73 -0.48
C HIS A 87 -0.03 -19.53 0.49
N LYS A 88 0.54 -20.48 1.23
CA LYS A 88 -0.17 -21.21 2.28
C LYS A 88 0.25 -20.64 3.63
N PHE A 89 -0.50 -19.65 4.11
CA PHE A 89 -0.26 -19.04 5.41
C PHE A 89 -0.36 -20.05 6.55
N ARG A 90 0.47 -19.90 7.59
CA ARG A 90 0.48 -20.82 8.74
C ARG A 90 -0.81 -20.75 9.55
N ALA A 91 -1.38 -19.56 9.69
CA ALA A 91 -2.61 -19.32 10.45
C ALA A 91 -3.84 -19.29 9.53
N HIS A 92 -4.96 -19.86 9.98
CA HIS A 92 -6.19 -20.00 9.19
C HIS A 92 -7.46 -19.59 9.97
N PRO A 93 -8.50 -19.09 9.28
CA PRO A 93 -8.55 -18.76 7.85
C PRO A 93 -7.79 -17.46 7.56
N ALA A 94 -6.83 -17.48 6.63
CA ALA A 94 -6.00 -16.31 6.30
C ALA A 94 -6.66 -15.34 5.32
N ARG A 95 -7.57 -15.84 4.48
CA ARG A 95 -8.19 -15.09 3.39
C ARG A 95 -9.69 -15.32 3.36
N TYR A 96 -10.41 -14.31 2.92
CA TYR A 96 -11.83 -14.40 2.60
C TYR A 96 -12.11 -13.73 1.27
N LYS A 97 -12.69 -14.46 0.31
CA LYS A 97 -13.22 -13.87 -0.93
C LYS A 97 -14.72 -14.07 -0.96
N THR A 98 -15.47 -12.97 -1.08
CA THR A 98 -16.93 -13.03 -1.19
C THR A 98 -17.35 -13.78 -2.45
N LYS A 99 -18.45 -14.54 -2.37
CA LYS A 99 -19.04 -15.19 -3.55
C LYS A 99 -19.64 -14.12 -4.47
N TYR A 100 -19.64 -14.34 -5.78
CA TYR A 100 -20.19 -13.39 -6.76
C TYR A 100 -21.58 -12.86 -6.40
N ARG A 101 -22.51 -13.74 -6.05
CA ARG A 101 -23.90 -13.37 -5.69
C ARG A 101 -24.01 -12.55 -4.39
N GLN A 102 -22.96 -12.54 -3.58
CA GLN A 102 -22.84 -11.79 -2.32
C GLN A 102 -21.91 -10.56 -2.46
N SER A 103 -21.45 -10.29 -3.67
CA SER A 103 -20.57 -9.17 -3.95
C SER A 103 -21.35 -7.89 -4.21
N ILE A 104 -20.74 -6.75 -3.86
CA ILE A 104 -21.18 -5.42 -4.27
C ILE A 104 -21.19 -5.24 -5.81
N PHE A 105 -20.47 -6.10 -6.54
CA PHE A 105 -20.42 -6.13 -8.01
C PHE A 105 -21.32 -7.20 -8.64
N VAL A 106 -22.37 -7.68 -7.95
CA VAL A 106 -23.33 -8.66 -8.52
C VAL A 106 -24.01 -8.19 -9.81
N LEU A 107 -24.06 -6.87 -10.05
CA LEU A 107 -24.58 -6.25 -11.29
C LEU A 107 -23.47 -5.80 -12.26
N ALA A 108 -22.21 -6.08 -11.94
CA ALA A 108 -21.03 -5.68 -12.70
C ALA A 108 -20.03 -6.84 -12.76
N LEU A 109 -20.35 -7.87 -13.56
CA LEU A 109 -19.60 -9.13 -13.62
C LEU A 109 -18.09 -8.94 -13.84
N PHE A 110 -17.69 -8.02 -14.73
CA PHE A 110 -16.27 -7.76 -14.97
C PHE A 110 -15.55 -7.18 -13.73
N ASN A 111 -16.23 -6.34 -12.94
CA ASN A 111 -15.69 -5.79 -11.69
C ASN A 111 -15.59 -6.86 -10.59
N TYR A 112 -16.36 -7.96 -10.65
CA TYR A 112 -16.19 -9.04 -9.69
C TYR A 112 -14.84 -9.76 -9.86
N PHE A 113 -14.37 -9.92 -11.09
CA PHE A 113 -13.08 -10.54 -11.35
C PHE A 113 -11.90 -9.71 -10.84
N THR A 114 -12.10 -8.41 -10.64
CA THR A 114 -11.11 -7.52 -10.03
C THR A 114 -11.16 -7.51 -8.50
N ILE A 115 -12.08 -8.26 -7.85
CA ILE A 115 -12.11 -8.37 -6.39
C ILE A 115 -10.99 -9.28 -5.90
N SER A 116 -10.13 -8.69 -5.09
CA SER A 116 -9.11 -9.40 -4.34
C SER A 116 -9.66 -9.99 -3.04
N PRO A 117 -9.14 -11.14 -2.58
CA PRO A 117 -9.45 -11.65 -1.25
C PRO A 117 -9.14 -10.62 -0.15
N THR A 118 -9.97 -10.57 0.89
CA THR A 118 -9.68 -9.85 2.14
C THR A 118 -8.73 -10.68 3.01
N VAL A 119 -7.76 -10.01 3.62
CA VAL A 119 -6.82 -10.55 4.61
C VAL A 119 -6.86 -9.70 5.88
N ASN A 120 -6.30 -10.20 6.98
CA ASN A 120 -6.09 -9.44 8.21
C ASN A 120 -4.59 -9.38 8.55
N LEU A 121 -4.02 -8.18 8.59
CA LEU A 121 -2.63 -7.95 9.00
C LEU A 121 -2.63 -6.95 10.15
N TYR A 122 -2.06 -7.35 11.29
CA TYR A 122 -1.91 -6.51 12.47
C TYR A 122 -3.23 -5.89 12.95
N GLY A 123 -4.30 -6.70 12.92
CA GLY A 123 -5.66 -6.28 13.27
C GLY A 123 -6.39 -5.42 12.22
N THR A 124 -5.75 -5.11 11.08
CA THR A 124 -6.38 -4.36 9.99
C THR A 124 -6.82 -5.31 8.87
N SER A 125 -8.10 -5.22 8.48
CA SER A 125 -8.65 -5.99 7.36
C SER A 125 -8.72 -5.19 6.05
N PHE A 126 -8.18 -5.73 4.96
CA PHE A 126 -8.18 -5.09 3.64
C PHE A 126 -7.97 -6.12 2.51
N GLY A 127 -8.18 -5.71 1.25
CA GLY A 127 -7.98 -6.57 0.07
C GLY A 127 -6.50 -6.79 -0.26
N THR A 128 -6.13 -7.99 -0.75
CA THR A 128 -4.72 -8.30 -1.11
C THR A 128 -4.13 -7.39 -2.19
N ASP A 129 -4.97 -6.75 -3.01
CA ASP A 129 -4.57 -5.70 -3.94
C ASP A 129 -3.88 -4.52 -3.25
N LYS A 130 -4.22 -4.18 -2.01
CA LYS A 130 -3.58 -3.09 -1.27
C LYS A 130 -2.10 -3.37 -1.02
N ILE A 131 -1.71 -4.64 -0.83
CA ILE A 131 -0.29 -5.04 -0.77
C ILE A 131 0.39 -4.86 -2.13
N ALA A 132 -0.30 -5.22 -3.22
CA ALA A 132 0.21 -4.99 -4.56
C ALA A 132 0.42 -3.49 -4.84
N HIS A 133 -0.54 -2.63 -4.46
CA HIS A 133 -0.40 -1.18 -4.51
C HIS A 133 0.78 -0.67 -3.67
N PHE A 134 0.90 -1.14 -2.43
CA PHE A 134 1.97 -0.77 -1.51
C PHE A 134 3.36 -0.99 -2.12
N PHE A 135 3.62 -2.17 -2.69
CA PHE A 135 4.94 -2.43 -3.27
C PHE A 135 5.10 -1.90 -4.71
N GLN A 136 4.08 -1.99 -5.55
CA GLN A 136 4.20 -1.64 -6.97
C GLN A 136 4.05 -0.13 -7.21
N GLN A 137 2.90 0.43 -6.82
CA GLN A 137 2.63 1.85 -6.99
C GLN A 137 3.39 2.69 -5.97
N GLY A 138 3.65 2.14 -4.77
CA GLY A 138 4.55 2.78 -3.81
C GLY A 138 5.96 3.02 -4.36
N TYR A 139 6.52 2.07 -5.11
CA TYR A 139 7.79 2.28 -5.81
C TYR A 139 7.68 3.36 -6.90
N THR A 140 6.54 3.41 -7.60
CA THR A 140 6.29 4.44 -8.61
C THR A 140 6.24 5.84 -7.97
N TYR A 141 5.55 5.98 -6.82
CA TYR A 141 5.52 7.21 -6.05
C TYR A 141 6.91 7.60 -5.57
N TYR A 142 7.68 6.64 -5.04
CA TYR A 142 9.08 6.84 -4.62
C TYR A 142 9.93 7.38 -5.77
N ARG A 143 9.83 6.82 -6.98
CA ARG A 143 10.57 7.33 -8.15
C ARG A 143 10.16 8.75 -8.55
N ILE A 144 8.87 9.09 -8.44
CA ILE A 144 8.40 10.45 -8.72
C ILE A 144 8.96 11.43 -7.69
N TYR A 145 8.94 11.02 -6.42
CA TYR A 145 9.51 11.77 -5.30
C TYR A 145 11.01 12.02 -5.49
N GLU A 146 11.82 10.98 -5.68
CA GLU A 146 13.29 11.10 -5.84
C GLU A 146 13.66 11.92 -7.08
N ARG A 147 12.94 11.75 -8.19
CA ARG A 147 13.12 12.61 -9.37
C ARG A 147 12.81 14.06 -9.08
N ALA A 148 11.79 14.36 -8.26
CA ALA A 148 11.48 15.74 -7.92
C ALA A 148 12.60 16.35 -7.07
N LEU A 149 13.11 15.61 -6.07
CA LEU A 149 14.26 16.04 -5.27
C LEU A 149 15.49 16.31 -6.14
N ALA A 150 15.77 15.43 -7.12
CA ALA A 150 16.89 15.61 -8.04
C ALA A 150 16.79 16.90 -8.89
N HIS A 151 15.59 17.49 -9.01
CA HIS A 151 15.36 18.79 -9.67
C HIS A 151 15.29 19.96 -8.67
N GLY A 152 15.73 19.77 -7.42
CA GLY A 152 15.77 20.82 -6.40
C GLY A 152 14.43 21.14 -5.74
N VAL A 153 13.42 20.28 -5.93
CA VAL A 153 12.10 20.43 -5.28
C VAL A 153 12.19 20.01 -3.81
N THR A 154 11.44 20.69 -2.93
CA THR A 154 11.43 20.33 -1.50
C THR A 154 10.80 18.95 -1.25
N PRO A 155 11.14 18.25 -0.14
CA PRO A 155 10.50 16.98 0.22
C PRO A 155 8.97 17.02 0.26
N ASP A 156 8.39 18.08 0.83
CA ASP A 156 6.92 18.25 0.91
C ASP A 156 6.29 18.36 -0.49
N GLU A 157 6.87 19.21 -1.36
CA GLU A 157 6.38 19.37 -2.72
C GLU A 157 6.59 18.13 -3.59
N ALA A 158 7.67 17.38 -3.36
CA ALA A 158 7.94 16.10 -4.00
C ALA A 158 6.89 15.06 -3.62
N SER A 159 6.54 14.95 -2.33
CA SER A 159 5.45 14.09 -1.85
C SER A 159 4.12 14.48 -2.48
N LYS A 160 3.78 15.79 -2.47
CA LYS A 160 2.57 16.29 -3.11
C LYS A 160 2.54 16.00 -4.62
N LYS A 161 3.70 16.00 -5.30
CA LYS A 161 3.79 15.64 -6.73
C LYS A 161 3.47 14.16 -6.97
N ALA A 162 3.99 13.26 -6.13
CA ALA A 162 3.65 11.83 -6.19
C ALA A 162 2.15 11.60 -5.93
N VAL A 163 1.59 12.23 -4.90
CA VAL A 163 0.16 12.17 -4.58
C VAL A 163 -0.72 12.71 -5.71
N ARG A 164 -0.37 13.85 -6.31
CA ARG A 164 -1.10 14.41 -7.46
C ARG A 164 -1.08 13.46 -8.67
N TRP A 165 0.06 12.83 -8.93
CA TRP A 165 0.17 11.83 -9.99
C TRP A 165 -0.77 10.64 -9.71
N GLY A 166 -0.76 10.14 -8.48
CA GLY A 166 -1.67 9.10 -8.01
C GLY A 166 -3.14 9.42 -8.19
N ARG A 167 -3.56 10.61 -7.75
CA ARG A 167 -4.93 11.07 -7.94
C ARG A 167 -5.29 11.13 -9.42
N LYS A 168 -4.37 11.55 -10.30
CA LYS A 168 -4.61 11.56 -11.74
C LYS A 168 -4.76 10.14 -12.28
N SER A 169 -3.86 9.22 -11.95
CA SER A 169 -3.89 7.84 -12.43
C SER A 169 -5.14 7.07 -11.97
N GLU A 170 -5.57 7.27 -10.72
CA GLU A 170 -6.81 6.69 -10.17
C GLU A 170 -8.07 7.26 -10.83
N ASN A 171 -8.09 8.56 -11.12
CA ASN A 171 -9.22 9.18 -11.82
C ASN A 171 -9.30 8.81 -13.31
N THR A 172 -8.18 8.43 -13.95
CA THR A 172 -8.15 8.14 -15.39
C THR A 172 -8.04 6.66 -15.74
N TYR A 173 -6.99 5.96 -15.31
CA TYR A 173 -6.60 4.69 -15.93
C TYR A 173 -6.93 3.46 -15.06
N TYR A 174 -6.80 3.57 -13.75
CA TYR A 174 -6.97 2.43 -12.85
C TYR A 174 -8.37 2.35 -12.23
N GLY A 175 -8.97 3.50 -11.88
CA GLY A 175 -10.19 3.52 -11.08
C GLY A 175 -11.47 3.87 -11.84
N THR A 176 -11.63 5.13 -12.27
CA THR A 176 -12.95 5.65 -12.67
C THR A 176 -13.35 5.28 -14.11
N MET A 177 -12.41 5.22 -15.06
CA MET A 177 -12.71 4.92 -16.47
C MET A 177 -12.84 3.42 -16.76
N VAL A 178 -12.14 2.57 -15.99
CA VAL A 178 -12.11 1.11 -16.20
C VAL A 178 -12.99 0.36 -15.21
N GLY A 179 -12.97 0.73 -13.91
CA GLY A 179 -13.73 0.04 -12.85
C GLY A 179 -14.89 0.85 -12.25
N GLY A 180 -14.97 2.15 -12.51
CA GLY A 180 -15.98 3.04 -11.91
C GLY A 180 -15.78 3.33 -10.42
N VAL A 181 -14.59 3.05 -9.87
CA VAL A 181 -14.26 3.18 -8.44
C VAL A 181 -13.04 4.08 -8.25
N PHE A 182 -13.08 5.01 -7.30
CA PHE A 182 -11.90 5.70 -6.79
C PHE A 182 -11.70 5.26 -5.34
N SER A 183 -10.58 4.60 -5.03
CA SER A 183 -10.31 4.08 -3.68
C SER A 183 -9.34 4.98 -2.92
N ASN A 184 -9.79 5.52 -1.78
CA ASN A 184 -8.88 6.21 -0.87
C ASN A 184 -7.88 5.24 -0.22
N ALA A 185 -8.25 3.96 -0.09
CA ALA A 185 -7.34 2.94 0.41
C ALA A 185 -6.22 2.62 -0.58
N ASP A 186 -6.47 2.66 -1.90
CA ASP A 186 -5.39 2.54 -2.91
C ASP A 186 -4.44 3.74 -2.84
N MET A 187 -4.98 4.96 -2.74
CA MET A 187 -4.18 6.17 -2.53
C MET A 187 -3.29 6.06 -1.29
N PHE A 188 -3.85 5.59 -0.18
CA PHE A 188 -3.10 5.34 1.04
C PHE A 188 -2.01 4.28 0.84
N ALA A 189 -2.35 3.13 0.25
CA ALA A 189 -1.40 2.04 0.00
C ALA A 189 -0.20 2.52 -0.82
N ASN A 190 -0.45 3.29 -1.89
CA ASN A 190 0.59 3.88 -2.72
C ASN A 190 1.49 4.82 -1.90
N TYR A 191 0.90 5.71 -1.10
CA TYR A 191 1.64 6.66 -0.27
C TYR A 191 2.46 5.97 0.82
N ALA A 192 1.85 5.04 1.57
CA ALA A 192 2.53 4.26 2.59
C ALA A 192 3.68 3.44 1.98
N GLY A 193 3.49 2.91 0.78
CA GLY A 193 4.53 2.24 0.00
C GLY A 193 5.70 3.15 -0.36
N MET A 194 5.44 4.39 -0.78
CA MET A 194 6.49 5.40 -0.99
C MET A 194 7.33 5.60 0.27
N ARG A 195 6.66 5.74 1.43
CA ARG A 195 7.31 5.95 2.74
C ARG A 195 8.11 4.72 3.16
N PHE A 196 7.64 3.51 2.84
CA PHE A 196 8.41 2.28 2.99
C PHE A 196 9.70 2.28 2.15
N TYR A 197 9.64 2.65 0.87
CA TYR A 197 10.84 2.73 0.02
C TYR A 197 11.83 3.79 0.49
N GLN A 198 11.36 4.94 1.01
CA GLN A 198 12.22 5.92 1.67
C GLN A 198 12.92 5.32 2.91
N GLY A 199 12.16 4.63 3.76
CA GLY A 199 12.64 3.98 4.97
C GLY A 199 13.59 2.79 4.76
N LEU A 200 13.79 2.34 3.51
CA LEU A 200 14.80 1.32 3.22
C LEU A 200 16.20 1.83 3.54
N THR A 201 16.52 3.08 3.18
CA THR A 201 17.90 3.61 3.23
C THR A 201 18.04 4.92 3.99
N LYS A 202 16.92 5.52 4.39
CA LYS A 202 16.88 6.76 5.18
C LYS A 202 16.16 6.51 6.49
N GLU A 203 16.57 7.24 7.52
CA GLU A 203 15.74 7.36 8.73
C GLU A 203 14.43 8.05 8.37
N THR A 204 13.34 7.57 8.94
CA THR A 204 11.99 8.10 8.67
C THR A 204 11.20 8.23 9.95
N ARG A 205 10.37 9.28 10.02
CA ARG A 205 9.38 9.46 11.08
C ARG A 205 8.02 8.95 10.60
N ILE A 206 7.40 8.06 11.37
CA ILE A 206 6.00 7.64 11.19
C ILE A 206 5.22 8.01 12.45
N GLY A 207 4.32 8.98 12.34
CA GLY A 207 3.68 9.58 13.50
C GLY A 207 4.70 10.25 14.41
N LYS A 208 4.76 9.80 15.67
CA LYS A 208 5.70 10.32 16.68
C LYS A 208 6.96 9.49 16.82
N ILE A 209 7.11 8.42 16.02
CA ILE A 209 8.17 7.43 16.18
C ILE A 209 9.20 7.62 15.06
N GLU A 210 10.43 7.92 15.45
CA GLU A 210 11.59 7.84 14.55
C GLU A 210 11.97 6.38 14.30
N ARG A 211 12.28 6.07 13.05
CA ARG A 211 12.64 4.72 12.60
C ARG A 211 13.95 4.79 11.84
N PRO A 212 14.95 3.96 12.22
CA PRO A 212 16.20 3.89 11.50
C PRO A 212 15.96 3.35 10.08
N ALA A 213 16.91 3.60 9.19
CA ALA A 213 16.93 2.95 7.88
C ALA A 213 16.93 1.41 8.04
N THR A 214 16.25 0.72 7.14
CA THR A 214 16.25 -0.76 7.12
C THR A 214 17.63 -1.31 6.76
N VAL A 215 18.38 -0.59 5.91
CA VAL A 215 19.74 -0.93 5.51
C VAL A 215 20.63 0.32 5.54
N ASP A 216 21.88 0.15 5.98
CA ASP A 216 22.89 1.21 6.01
C ASP A 216 24.04 0.90 5.06
N LEU A 217 24.58 1.93 4.40
CA LEU A 217 25.85 1.80 3.67
C LEU A 217 27.03 1.99 4.64
N LYS A 218 27.70 0.90 5.01
CA LYS A 218 28.85 0.90 5.92
C LYS A 218 30.08 0.38 5.18
N LYS A 219 31.17 1.16 5.18
CA LYS A 219 32.43 0.83 4.48
C LYS A 219 32.22 0.41 3.01
N GLY A 220 31.25 1.05 2.33
CA GLY A 220 30.97 0.82 0.92
C GLY A 220 30.17 -0.44 0.59
N ILE A 221 29.62 -1.14 1.59
CA ILE A 221 28.68 -2.26 1.44
C ILE A 221 27.39 -1.98 2.22
N TRP A 222 26.27 -2.54 1.76
CA TRP A 222 24.99 -2.40 2.44
C TRP A 222 24.85 -3.43 3.56
N ILE A 223 24.45 -3.00 4.75
CA ILE A 223 24.25 -3.86 5.92
C ILE A 223 22.79 -3.74 6.33
N PHE A 224 22.11 -4.87 6.48
CA PHE A 224 20.76 -4.92 7.01
C PHE A 224 20.79 -4.62 8.51
N ASN A 225 20.09 -3.56 8.93
CA ASN A 225 19.88 -3.29 10.33
C ASN A 225 18.81 -4.26 10.83
N GLU A 226 19.06 -5.00 11.91
CA GLU A 226 18.08 -5.97 12.43
C GLU A 226 16.69 -5.36 12.45
N ALA A 227 15.74 -6.06 11.81
CA ALA A 227 14.38 -5.59 11.68
C ALA A 227 13.77 -5.56 13.08
N LYS A 228 13.75 -4.37 13.69
CA LYS A 228 12.99 -4.13 14.91
C LYS A 228 11.53 -4.43 14.59
N GLU A 229 10.90 -5.19 15.48
CA GLU A 229 9.55 -5.74 15.40
C GLU A 229 8.64 -5.13 14.31
N LEU A 230 8.15 -6.00 13.43
CA LEU A 230 6.98 -5.79 12.59
C LEU A 230 7.20 -4.77 11.46
N LEU A 231 8.20 -5.02 10.60
CA LEU A 231 8.60 -4.21 9.43
C LEU A 231 7.44 -3.50 8.70
N LEU A 232 6.33 -4.21 8.44
CA LEU A 232 5.17 -3.66 7.74
C LEU A 232 4.10 -3.04 8.65
N LYS A 233 4.04 -3.41 9.94
CA LYS A 233 2.97 -2.98 10.86
C LYS A 233 2.74 -1.47 10.92
N PRO A 234 3.77 -0.60 10.90
CA PRO A 234 3.56 0.85 10.93
C PRO A 234 2.70 1.37 9.77
N PHE A 235 2.68 0.62 8.66
CA PHE A 235 1.98 0.99 7.43
C PHE A 235 0.61 0.32 7.29
N MET A 236 0.37 -0.78 8.02
CA MET A 236 -0.89 -1.54 7.96
C MET A 236 -1.88 -0.96 8.97
N THR A 237 -2.60 0.08 8.55
CA THR A 237 -3.61 0.78 9.37
C THR A 237 -4.97 0.75 8.67
N ASP A 238 -6.03 1.13 9.38
CA ASP A 238 -7.40 1.22 8.84
C ASP A 238 -7.55 2.13 7.62
N HIS A 239 -6.54 2.92 7.26
CA HIS A 239 -6.49 3.60 5.97
C HIS A 239 -6.49 2.62 4.78
N MET A 240 -6.04 1.37 4.95
CA MET A 240 -6.15 0.30 3.94
C MET A 240 -7.57 -0.30 3.85
N ASN A 241 -8.40 -0.10 4.88
CA ASN A 241 -9.69 -0.76 5.01
C ASN A 241 -10.77 0.03 4.27
N GLU A 242 -11.19 -0.44 3.10
CA GLU A 242 -12.17 0.26 2.24
C GLU A 242 -13.57 0.42 2.84
N ALA A 243 -13.90 -0.31 3.91
CA ALA A 243 -15.16 -0.11 4.63
C ALA A 243 -15.08 1.10 5.58
N LEU A 244 -13.89 1.42 6.10
CA LEU A 244 -13.64 2.53 7.02
C LEU A 244 -13.10 3.77 6.29
N ASN A 245 -12.20 3.57 5.33
CA ASN A 245 -11.66 4.57 4.42
C ASN A 245 -12.41 4.54 3.08
N PRO A 246 -13.42 5.39 2.90
CA PRO A 246 -14.46 5.17 1.90
C PRO A 246 -13.99 5.43 0.47
N SER A 247 -14.48 4.61 -0.46
CA SER A 247 -14.33 4.79 -1.90
C SER A 247 -15.45 5.63 -2.50
N SER A 248 -15.17 6.31 -3.61
CA SER A 248 -16.17 6.95 -4.47
C SER A 248 -16.52 6.06 -5.65
N PHE A 249 -17.79 6.06 -6.04
CA PHE A 249 -18.32 5.25 -7.14
C PHE A 249 -19.01 6.13 -8.17
N ILE A 250 -18.97 5.75 -9.44
CA ILE A 250 -19.79 6.38 -10.48
C ILE A 250 -21.29 6.27 -10.13
N PRO A 251 -22.14 7.23 -10.56
CA PRO A 251 -23.52 7.34 -10.08
C PRO A 251 -24.36 6.05 -10.16
N GLY A 252 -24.32 5.33 -11.30
CA GLY A 252 -25.08 4.11 -11.50
C GLY A 252 -24.64 2.97 -10.59
N LEU A 253 -23.33 2.78 -10.43
CA LEU A 253 -22.74 1.74 -9.59
C LEU A 253 -23.00 2.01 -8.11
N ARG A 254 -22.94 3.28 -7.68
CA ARG A 254 -23.13 3.70 -6.29
C ARG A 254 -24.46 3.24 -5.71
N SER A 255 -25.56 3.43 -6.43
CA SER A 255 -26.91 3.12 -5.91
C SER A 255 -27.04 1.61 -5.64
N SER A 256 -26.57 0.80 -6.59
CA SER A 256 -26.55 -0.66 -6.50
C SER A 256 -25.70 -1.15 -5.34
N ILE A 257 -24.45 -0.65 -5.22
CA ILE A 257 -23.55 -1.00 -4.11
C ILE A 257 -24.19 -0.65 -2.76
N ARG A 258 -24.73 0.57 -2.62
CA ARG A 258 -25.37 1.01 -1.37
C ARG A 258 -26.54 0.10 -0.97
N GLY A 259 -27.35 -0.33 -1.94
CA GLY A 259 -28.44 -1.28 -1.70
C GLY A 259 -27.95 -2.64 -1.21
N ILE A 260 -26.90 -3.17 -1.84
CA ILE A 260 -26.29 -4.45 -1.48
C ILE A 260 -25.67 -4.38 -0.09
N VAL A 261 -24.87 -3.34 0.19
CA VAL A 261 -24.24 -3.11 1.50
C VAL A 261 -25.30 -3.04 2.60
N ARG A 262 -26.39 -2.28 2.39
CA ARG A 262 -27.49 -2.20 3.36
C ARG A 262 -28.10 -3.57 3.65
N LYS A 263 -28.36 -4.37 2.62
CA LYS A 263 -29.04 -5.66 2.77
C LYS A 263 -28.13 -6.74 3.36
N GLN A 264 -26.87 -6.81 2.92
CA GLN A 264 -25.99 -7.95 3.18
C GLN A 264 -24.93 -7.65 4.24
N SER A 265 -24.35 -6.45 4.24
CA SER A 265 -23.21 -6.11 5.11
C SER A 265 -23.65 -5.46 6.41
N CYS A 266 -24.60 -4.51 6.38
CA CYS A 266 -24.98 -3.76 7.57
C CYS A 266 -25.49 -4.60 8.76
N PRO A 267 -26.24 -5.71 8.58
CA PRO A 267 -26.57 -6.60 9.69
C PRO A 267 -25.33 -7.21 10.35
N GLN A 268 -24.34 -7.62 9.55
CA GLN A 268 -23.09 -8.21 10.05
C GLN A 268 -22.24 -7.17 10.79
N TRP A 269 -22.14 -5.95 10.26
CA TRP A 269 -21.42 -4.86 10.91
C TRP A 269 -22.05 -4.49 12.26
N ARG A 270 -23.38 -4.36 12.33
CA ARG A 270 -24.08 -4.08 13.59
C ARG A 270 -23.93 -5.19 14.63
N ALA A 271 -23.86 -6.45 14.18
CA ALA A 271 -23.60 -7.58 15.08
C ALA A 271 -22.14 -7.62 15.57
N LEU A 272 -21.18 -7.23 14.72
CA LEU A 272 -19.76 -7.23 15.07
C LEU A 272 -19.37 -6.04 15.96
N TYR A 273 -20.09 -4.92 15.85
CA TYR A 273 -19.87 -3.71 16.61
C TYR A 273 -21.18 -3.21 17.26
N PRO A 274 -21.73 -3.96 18.23
CA PRO A 274 -23.03 -3.64 18.82
C PRO A 274 -23.03 -2.29 19.54
N ASP A 275 -21.88 -1.87 20.06
CA ASP A 275 -21.72 -0.65 20.86
C ASP A 275 -21.29 0.57 20.04
N ARG A 276 -21.10 0.43 18.72
CA ARG A 276 -20.67 1.54 17.85
C ARG A 276 -21.87 2.24 17.21
N THR A 277 -21.92 3.55 17.39
CA THR A 277 -22.95 4.46 16.88
C THR A 277 -22.62 4.99 15.49
N LYS A 278 -23.61 5.64 14.84
CA LYS A 278 -23.39 6.41 13.60
C LYS A 278 -22.23 7.40 13.75
N ARG A 279 -22.20 8.13 14.86
CA ARG A 279 -21.18 9.15 15.16
C ARG A 279 -19.79 8.54 15.27
N ASP A 280 -19.64 7.38 15.92
CA ASP A 280 -18.34 6.71 16.04
C ASP A 280 -17.75 6.36 14.66
N PHE A 281 -18.58 5.93 13.72
CA PHE A 281 -18.15 5.65 12.35
C PHE A 281 -17.86 6.93 11.55
N GLU A 282 -18.59 8.03 11.78
CA GLU A 282 -18.28 9.33 11.17
C GLU A 282 -16.94 9.87 11.65
N GLU A 283 -16.68 9.80 12.96
CA GLU A 283 -15.40 10.17 13.56
C GLU A 283 -14.27 9.26 13.07
N THR A 284 -14.50 7.94 12.97
CA THR A 284 -13.53 7.00 12.39
C THR A 284 -13.18 7.40 10.96
N THR A 285 -14.17 7.56 10.07
CA THR A 285 -13.91 7.97 8.68
C THR A 285 -13.22 9.33 8.59
N ALA A 286 -13.61 10.31 9.41
CA ALA A 286 -12.96 11.62 9.44
C ALA A 286 -11.48 11.53 9.87
N SER A 287 -11.17 10.68 10.86
CA SER A 287 -9.81 10.46 11.34
C SER A 287 -8.87 9.87 10.28
N LEU A 288 -9.42 9.17 9.29
CA LEU A 288 -8.66 8.52 8.20
C LEU A 288 -8.38 9.45 7.02
N ALA A 289 -8.75 10.74 7.10
CA ALA A 289 -8.49 11.70 6.03
C ALA A 289 -7.00 12.05 5.90
N LEU A 290 -6.23 11.94 7.00
CA LEU A 290 -4.79 12.16 7.04
C LEU A 290 -4.13 10.98 7.75
N TRP A 291 -2.99 10.52 7.24
CA TRP A 291 -2.23 9.49 7.92
C TRP A 291 -1.12 10.12 8.75
N HIS A 292 -1.30 10.14 10.08
CA HIS A 292 -0.37 10.80 11.01
C HIS A 292 -0.12 12.29 10.69
N GLY A 293 -1.14 12.97 10.15
CA GLY A 293 -1.04 14.36 9.70
C GLY A 293 -0.48 14.52 8.28
N GLU A 294 -0.04 13.44 7.63
CA GLU A 294 0.42 13.45 6.25
C GLU A 294 -0.76 13.31 5.27
N ASP A 295 -0.78 14.14 4.21
CA ASP A 295 -1.76 14.06 3.14
C ASP A 295 -1.34 13.00 2.11
N TYR A 296 -2.00 11.83 2.17
CA TYR A 296 -1.82 10.75 1.20
C TYR A 296 -2.68 10.89 -0.06
N GLY A 297 -3.48 11.97 -0.16
CA GLY A 297 -4.34 12.24 -1.30
C GLY A 297 -5.81 11.87 -1.11
N PHE A 298 -6.30 11.87 0.13
CA PHE A 298 -7.70 11.59 0.43
C PHE A 298 -8.64 12.51 -0.37
N LYS A 299 -9.58 11.92 -1.10
CA LYS A 299 -10.55 12.65 -1.94
C LYS A 299 -11.91 12.67 -1.27
N LYS A 300 -12.22 13.72 -0.50
CA LYS A 300 -13.53 13.91 0.14
C LYS A 300 -14.67 13.91 -0.90
N SER A 301 -15.79 13.29 -0.55
CA SER A 301 -16.99 13.23 -1.38
C SER A 301 -18.24 13.05 -0.51
N GLU A 302 -19.27 13.86 -0.74
CA GLU A 302 -20.59 13.66 -0.11
C GLU A 302 -21.29 12.39 -0.63
N LYS A 303 -20.79 11.85 -1.75
CA LYS A 303 -21.35 10.67 -2.41
C LYS A 303 -20.69 9.37 -1.95
N PHE A 304 -19.90 9.37 -0.88
CA PHE A 304 -19.37 8.13 -0.33
C PHE A 304 -20.48 7.15 0.08
N VAL A 305 -20.15 5.86 0.02
CA VAL A 305 -20.90 4.80 0.68
C VAL A 305 -20.11 4.46 1.94
N THR A 306 -20.55 4.97 3.10
CA THR A 306 -19.89 4.74 4.40
C THR A 306 -20.77 3.85 5.27
N ILE A 307 -20.18 3.22 6.29
CA ILE A 307 -20.95 2.47 7.29
C ILE A 307 -21.98 3.40 7.95
N ALA A 308 -21.55 4.60 8.38
CA ALA A 308 -22.41 5.59 9.01
C ALA A 308 -23.65 5.96 8.15
N ASN A 309 -23.45 6.33 6.89
CA ASN A 309 -24.55 6.81 6.05
C ASN A 309 -25.42 5.68 5.45
N THR A 310 -24.90 4.45 5.41
CA THR A 310 -25.57 3.32 4.77
C THR A 310 -26.28 2.41 5.77
N CYS A 311 -25.63 2.11 6.90
CA CYS A 311 -26.12 1.19 7.92
C CYS A 311 -27.00 1.86 8.98
N PHE A 312 -26.83 3.17 9.22
CA PHE A 312 -27.62 3.96 10.17
C PHE A 312 -28.57 4.94 9.46
N PHE A 313 -29.10 4.54 8.31
CA PHE A 313 -29.88 5.42 7.45
C PHE A 313 -31.20 5.93 8.06
N ALA A 314 -31.83 5.17 8.96
CA ALA A 314 -33.04 5.61 9.64
C ALA A 314 -32.77 6.85 10.51
N GLU A 315 -31.65 6.86 11.23
CA GLU A 315 -31.17 7.99 12.03
C GLU A 315 -30.77 9.19 11.15
N ALA A 316 -30.16 8.92 9.99
CA ALA A 316 -29.81 9.97 9.03
C ALA A 316 -31.04 10.70 8.46
N ARG A 317 -32.16 9.99 8.23
CA ARG A 317 -33.43 10.59 7.79
C ARG A 317 -34.16 11.35 8.90
N ALA A 318 -34.04 10.92 10.14
CA ALA A 318 -34.65 11.61 11.29
C ALA A 318 -33.93 12.94 11.57
N SER A 319 -32.59 12.96 11.51
CA SER A 319 -31.78 14.17 11.72
C SER A 319 -32.04 15.22 10.63
N ALA A 320 -32.08 14.83 9.36
CA ALA A 320 -32.34 15.73 8.23
C ALA A 320 -33.80 16.24 8.13
N ARG A 321 -34.70 15.78 9.01
CA ARG A 321 -36.08 16.29 9.13
C ARG A 321 -36.27 17.19 10.36
N ALA A 322 -35.28 17.24 11.24
CA ALA A 322 -35.28 18.05 12.46
C ALA A 322 -34.50 19.38 12.29
N GLU A 323 -33.74 19.50 11.19
CA GLU A 323 -33.15 20.74 10.66
C GLU A 323 -34.08 21.36 9.61
#